data_AF-A0A9E6REQ2-F1
#
_entry.id   AF-A0A9E6REQ2-F1
#
_cell.length_a   1.000
_cell.length_b   1.000
_cell.length_c   1.000
_cell.angle_alpha   90.00
_cell.angle_beta   90.00
_cell.angle_gamma   90.00
#
_symmetry.space_group_name_H-M   'P 1'
#
loop_
_entity.id
_entity.type
_entity.pdbx_description
1 polymer ?
#
loop_
_entity_poly.entity_id
_entity_poly.type
_entity_poly.pdbx_seq_one_letter_code
_entity_poly.pdbx_strand_id
1 'polypeptide(L)'
;MTAFSARKLTDARRAEACARIDAAAEVARLAFITPGAGQMLVYEQKLREAEAFLADDTIAEDLIPHVVAEVGVTAETKHQVATVIVWMRDAWLQVSPMIERRRLEAKAAAMSAMTLAELEAAEAAPMI
;
A
#
# COMPACT_ATOMS: atom_id res chain seq x y z
N MET A 1 6.17 -15.06 48.00
CA MET A 1 5.23 -14.19 47.24
C MET A 1 6.06 -13.29 46.34
N THR A 2 6.25 -13.68 45.10
CA THR A 2 7.00 -12.89 44.12
C THR A 2 6.05 -11.83 43.56
N ALA A 3 6.33 -10.55 43.81
CA ALA A 3 5.53 -9.45 43.28
C ALA A 3 5.65 -9.44 41.75
N PHE A 4 4.57 -9.81 41.06
CA PHE A 4 4.42 -9.59 39.62
C PHE A 4 4.30 -8.08 39.43
N SER A 5 5.43 -7.40 39.20
CA SER A 5 5.41 -5.98 38.87
C SER A 5 4.75 -5.86 37.50
N ALA A 6 3.51 -5.36 37.46
CA ALA A 6 2.86 -4.93 36.24
C ALA A 6 3.73 -3.83 35.64
N ARG A 7 4.56 -4.18 34.66
CA ARG A 7 5.43 -3.22 34.00
C ARG A 7 4.54 -2.22 33.29
N LYS A 8 4.47 -1.00 33.82
CA LYS A 8 3.70 0.09 33.20
C LYS A 8 4.14 0.23 31.75
N LEU A 9 3.17 0.34 30.84
CA LEU A 9 3.45 0.75 29.48
C LEU A 9 4.18 2.08 29.48
N THR A 10 5.25 2.15 28.71
CA THR A 10 6.01 3.37 28.49
C THR A 10 5.68 3.92 27.10
N ASP A 11 5.87 5.23 26.92
CA ASP A 11 5.73 5.85 25.60
C ASP A 11 6.68 5.22 24.57
N ALA A 12 7.87 4.79 25.02
CA ALA A 12 8.80 4.04 24.17
C ALA A 12 8.20 2.72 23.66
N ARG A 13 7.44 1.98 24.49
CA ARG A 13 6.77 0.75 24.06
C ARG A 13 5.65 1.02 23.06
N ARG A 14 4.90 2.11 23.25
CA ARG A 14 3.87 2.54 22.28
C ARG A 14 4.46 2.98 20.95
N ALA A 15 5.57 3.71 20.99
CA ALA A 15 6.28 4.12 19.78
C ALA A 15 6.80 2.91 18.99
N GLU A 16 7.36 1.92 19.70
CA GLU A 16 7.81 0.66 19.10
C GLU A 16 6.65 -0.13 18.47
N ALA A 17 5.50 -0.19 19.15
CA ALA A 17 4.27 -0.78 18.63
C ALA A 17 3.79 -0.09 17.35
N CYS A 18 3.76 1.25 17.36
CA CYS A 18 3.37 2.04 16.19
C CYS A 18 4.31 1.79 15.00
N ALA A 19 5.62 1.68 15.25
CA ALA A 19 6.59 1.37 14.20
C ALA A 19 6.37 -0.04 13.61
N ARG A 20 6.04 -1.03 14.44
CA ARG A 20 5.66 -2.37 13.96
C ARG A 20 4.38 -2.36 13.14
N ILE A 21 3.36 -1.60 13.55
CA ILE A 21 2.11 -1.44 12.80
C ILE A 21 2.37 -0.77 11.45
N ASP A 22 3.19 0.28 11.42
CA ASP A 22 3.56 0.95 10.16
C ASP A 22 4.34 -0.01 9.23
N ALA A 23 5.22 -0.85 9.76
CA ALA A 23 5.93 -1.87 8.99
C ALA A 23 5.00 -2.97 8.47
N ALA A 24 4.05 -3.45 9.29
CA ALA A 24 3.07 -4.45 8.88
C ALA A 24 2.16 -3.91 7.77
N ALA A 25 1.73 -2.66 7.89
CA ALA A 25 0.96 -1.99 6.84
C ALA A 25 1.78 -1.92 5.54
N GLU A 26 3.06 -1.58 5.60
CA GLU A 26 3.92 -1.55 4.42
C GLU A 26 4.06 -2.94 3.78
N VAL A 27 4.33 -3.98 4.56
CA VAL A 27 4.37 -5.37 4.04
C VAL A 27 3.07 -5.72 3.30
N ALA A 28 1.91 -5.30 3.82
CA ALA A 28 0.64 -5.50 3.14
C ALA A 28 0.53 -4.70 1.82
N ARG A 29 1.02 -3.45 1.76
CA ARG A 29 1.05 -2.66 0.51
C ARG A 29 1.91 -3.34 -0.55
N LEU A 30 3.06 -3.88 -0.15
CA LEU A 30 4.02 -4.51 -1.07
C LEU A 30 3.52 -5.82 -1.72
N ALA A 31 2.36 -6.34 -1.29
CA ALA A 31 1.67 -7.40 -2.02
C ALA A 31 0.99 -6.91 -3.31
N PHE A 32 0.79 -5.60 -3.47
CA PHE A 32 0.07 -4.98 -4.59
C PHE A 32 0.91 -4.01 -5.41
N ILE A 33 1.94 -3.41 -4.79
CA ILE A 33 2.80 -2.41 -5.44
C ILE A 33 4.28 -2.76 -5.25
N THR A 34 5.09 -2.29 -6.19
CA THR A 34 6.56 -2.36 -6.09
C THR A 34 7.09 -1.14 -5.33
N PRO A 35 8.01 -1.31 -4.35
CA PRO A 35 8.53 -0.19 -3.57
C PRO A 35 9.49 0.68 -4.40
N GLY A 36 9.56 1.97 -4.03
CA GLY A 36 10.59 2.89 -4.52
C GLY A 36 10.03 4.18 -5.10
N ALA A 37 10.60 5.33 -4.71
CA ALA A 37 10.13 6.64 -5.14
C ALA A 37 10.17 6.82 -6.67
N GLY A 38 11.24 6.36 -7.32
CA GLY A 38 11.33 6.39 -8.79
C GLY A 38 10.30 5.49 -9.46
N GLN A 39 10.00 4.34 -8.85
CA GLN A 39 8.99 3.41 -9.36
C GLN A 39 7.57 4.02 -9.29
N MET A 40 7.27 4.76 -8.23
CA MET A 40 5.98 5.45 -8.10
C MET A 40 5.77 6.49 -9.20
N LEU A 41 6.80 7.27 -9.55
CA LEU A 41 6.73 8.23 -10.66
C LEU A 41 6.44 7.54 -12.00
N VAL A 42 7.04 6.37 -12.22
CA VAL A 42 6.80 5.55 -13.41
C VAL A 42 5.37 5.01 -13.44
N TYR A 43 4.83 4.51 -12.32
CA TYR A 43 3.44 4.04 -12.25
C TYR A 43 2.42 5.16 -12.48
N GLU A 44 2.64 6.34 -11.91
CA GLU A 44 1.75 7.48 -12.13
C GLU A 44 1.77 7.95 -13.59
N GLN A 45 2.94 7.96 -14.23
CA GLN A 45 3.05 8.31 -15.65
C GLN A 45 2.37 7.26 -16.53
N LYS A 46 2.60 5.96 -16.27
CA LYS A 46 1.93 4.86 -16.98
C LYS A 46 0.41 4.95 -16.91
N LEU A 47 -0.14 5.25 -15.72
CA LEU A 47 -1.57 5.40 -15.55
C LEU A 47 -2.12 6.55 -16.40
N ARG A 48 -1.47 7.72 -16.37
CA ARG A 48 -1.89 8.88 -17.18
C ARG A 48 -1.90 8.57 -18.68
N GLU A 49 -0.88 7.87 -19.16
CA GLU A 49 -0.80 7.45 -20.57
C GLU A 49 -1.87 6.41 -20.93
N ALA A 50 -2.10 5.43 -20.06
CA ALA A 50 -3.13 4.41 -20.25
C ALA A 50 -4.53 5.03 -20.30
N GLU A 51 -4.86 5.94 -19.38
CA GLU A 51 -6.13 6.67 -19.37
C GLU A 51 -6.31 7.53 -20.63
N ALA A 52 -5.26 8.23 -21.05
CA ALA A 52 -5.27 9.03 -22.28
C ALA A 52 -5.54 8.16 -23.52
N PHE A 53 -4.83 7.03 -23.65
CA PHE A 53 -5.02 6.09 -24.76
C PHE A 53 -6.40 5.42 -24.75
N LEU A 54 -6.95 5.08 -23.58
CA LEU A 54 -8.29 4.49 -23.50
C LEU A 54 -9.40 5.51 -23.79
N ALA A 55 -9.14 6.80 -23.59
CA ALA A 55 -10.05 7.88 -23.96
C ALA A 55 -9.97 8.24 -25.46
N ASP A 56 -8.78 8.13 -26.06
CA ASP A 56 -8.50 8.38 -27.47
C ASP A 56 -7.44 7.38 -27.98
N ASP A 57 -7.89 6.34 -28.69
CA ASP A 57 -7.02 5.28 -29.21
C ASP A 57 -6.19 5.74 -30.44
N THR A 58 -6.43 6.95 -30.92
CA THR A 58 -5.70 7.58 -32.02
C THR A 58 -4.55 8.48 -31.54
N ILE A 59 -4.39 8.65 -30.23
CA ILE A 59 -3.29 9.44 -29.64
C ILE A 59 -1.92 9.00 -30.18
N ALA A 60 -1.07 9.99 -30.48
CA ALA A 60 0.25 9.76 -31.02
C ALA A 60 1.14 8.96 -30.03
N GLU A 61 1.92 8.02 -30.55
CA GLU A 61 2.69 7.07 -29.74
C GLU A 61 3.79 7.72 -28.89
N ASP A 62 4.33 8.85 -29.35
CA ASP A 62 5.31 9.66 -28.62
C ASP A 62 4.71 10.37 -27.39
N LEU A 63 3.38 10.47 -27.31
CA LEU A 63 2.67 10.99 -26.13
C LEU A 63 2.34 9.89 -25.10
N ILE A 64 2.49 8.61 -25.47
CA ILE A 64 2.26 7.45 -24.60
C ILE A 64 3.44 6.45 -24.59
N PRO A 65 4.69 6.94 -24.43
CA PRO A 65 5.89 6.12 -24.63
C PRO A 65 6.00 4.92 -23.67
N HIS A 66 5.45 4.99 -22.46
CA HIS A 66 5.48 3.87 -21.52
C HIS A 66 4.51 2.76 -21.90
N VAL A 67 3.30 3.10 -22.36
CA VAL A 67 2.34 2.11 -22.88
C VAL A 67 2.92 1.40 -24.09
N VAL A 68 3.53 2.16 -25.01
CA VAL A 68 4.19 1.63 -26.21
C VAL A 68 5.35 0.70 -25.84
N ALA A 69 6.19 1.11 -24.89
CA ALA A 69 7.36 0.32 -24.45
C ALA A 69 7.01 -1.02 -23.79
N GLU A 70 5.77 -1.20 -23.33
CA GLU A 70 5.31 -2.44 -22.70
C GLU A 70 4.59 -3.41 -23.65
N VAL A 71 4.35 -3.02 -24.91
CA VAL A 71 3.77 -3.90 -25.92
C VAL A 71 4.73 -5.06 -26.21
N GLY A 72 4.20 -6.28 -26.18
CA GLY A 72 4.97 -7.53 -26.31
C GLY A 72 5.72 -7.95 -25.05
N VAL A 73 5.68 -7.15 -23.98
CA VAL A 73 6.26 -7.47 -22.66
C VAL A 73 5.16 -7.76 -21.65
N THR A 74 4.24 -6.80 -21.47
CA THR A 74 3.12 -6.91 -20.54
C THR A 74 1.90 -7.52 -21.21
N ALA A 75 1.60 -7.11 -22.46
CA ALA A 75 0.54 -7.67 -23.29
C ALA A 75 0.79 -7.39 -24.77
N GLU A 76 0.06 -8.06 -25.67
CA GLU A 76 0.30 -8.04 -27.12
C GLU A 76 -0.07 -6.71 -27.80
N THR A 77 -0.94 -5.90 -27.19
CA THR A 77 -1.45 -4.66 -27.80
C THR A 77 -1.46 -3.49 -26.81
N LYS A 78 -1.36 -2.26 -27.32
CA LYS A 78 -1.48 -1.03 -26.50
C LYS A 78 -2.76 -1.01 -25.67
N HIS A 79 -3.87 -1.46 -26.25
CA HIS A 79 -5.16 -1.54 -25.57
C HIS A 79 -5.14 -2.52 -24.40
N GLN A 80 -4.56 -3.70 -24.58
CA GLN A 80 -4.42 -4.67 -23.48
C GLN A 80 -3.45 -4.16 -22.41
N VAL A 81 -2.32 -3.55 -22.79
CA VAL A 81 -1.37 -2.93 -21.85
C VAL A 81 -2.07 -1.86 -21.01
N ALA A 82 -2.74 -0.90 -21.66
CA ALA A 82 -3.46 0.17 -20.98
C ALA A 82 -4.55 -0.38 -20.04
N THR A 83 -5.28 -1.41 -20.49
CA THR A 83 -6.29 -2.09 -19.67
C THR A 83 -5.68 -2.75 -18.43
N VAL A 84 -4.53 -3.44 -18.57
CA VAL A 84 -3.82 -4.06 -17.44
C VAL A 84 -3.38 -2.99 -16.44
N ILE A 85 -2.82 -1.87 -16.90
CA ILE A 85 -2.38 -0.77 -16.04
C ILE A 85 -3.54 -0.20 -15.22
N VAL A 86 -4.68 0.11 -15.88
CA VAL A 86 -5.88 0.62 -15.19
C VAL A 86 -6.43 -0.42 -14.22
N TRP A 87 -6.47 -1.70 -14.60
CA TRP A 87 -6.94 -2.77 -13.72
C TRP A 87 -6.06 -2.92 -12.46
N MET A 88 -4.73 -2.84 -12.60
CA MET A 88 -3.82 -2.84 -11.45
C MET A 88 -4.07 -1.64 -10.53
N ARG A 89 -4.31 -0.47 -11.11
CA ARG A 89 -4.67 0.75 -10.36
C ARG A 89 -5.97 0.55 -9.58
N ASP A 90 -6.99 -0.02 -10.20
CA ASP A 90 -8.29 -0.28 -9.58
C ASP A 90 -8.18 -1.30 -8.44
N ALA A 91 -7.44 -2.39 -8.65
CA ALA A 91 -7.16 -3.36 -7.60
C ALA A 91 -6.48 -2.70 -6.39
N TRP A 92 -5.49 -1.82 -6.63
CA TRP A 92 -4.85 -1.04 -5.57
C TRP A 92 -5.81 -0.07 -4.86
N LEU A 93 -6.72 0.57 -5.58
CA LEU A 93 -7.73 1.46 -5.00
C LEU A 93 -8.73 0.76 -4.10
N GLN A 94 -9.04 -0.51 -4.35
CA GLN A 94 -9.90 -1.29 -3.47
C GLN A 94 -9.22 -1.57 -2.13
N VAL A 95 -7.94 -1.94 -2.14
CA VAL A 95 -7.24 -2.44 -0.94
C VAL A 95 -6.54 -1.36 -0.13
N SER A 96 -6.00 -0.32 -0.77
CA SER A 96 -5.18 0.69 -0.09
C SER A 96 -5.90 1.46 1.02
N PRO A 97 -7.19 1.86 0.88
CA PRO A 97 -7.90 2.52 1.98
C PRO A 97 -8.20 1.56 3.12
N MET A 98 -8.39 0.26 2.83
CA MET A 98 -8.60 -0.76 3.86
C MET A 98 -7.36 -0.92 4.73
N ILE A 99 -6.18 -1.06 4.11
CA ILE A 99 -4.89 -1.14 4.80
C ILE A 99 -4.66 0.11 5.66
N GLU A 100 -4.93 1.30 5.10
CA GLU A 100 -4.73 2.55 5.82
C GLU A 100 -5.66 2.70 7.03
N ARG A 101 -6.94 2.33 6.87
CA ARG A 101 -7.90 2.31 7.98
C ARG A 101 -7.42 1.38 9.10
N ARG A 102 -7.01 0.14 8.76
CA ARG A 102 -6.50 -0.83 9.74
C ARG A 102 -5.27 -0.30 10.47
N ARG A 103 -4.33 0.31 9.75
CA ARG A 103 -3.13 0.94 10.32
C ARG A 103 -3.50 2.02 11.34
N LEU A 104 -4.42 2.91 10.99
CA LEU A 104 -4.84 4.00 11.86
C LEU A 104 -5.61 3.49 13.10
N GLU A 105 -6.51 2.52 12.91
CA GLU A 105 -7.24 1.87 14.01
C GLU A 105 -6.29 1.16 14.99
N ALA A 106 -5.33 0.38 14.47
CA ALA A 106 -4.34 -0.31 15.28
C ALA A 106 -3.45 0.67 16.06
N LYS A 107 -3.02 1.77 15.43
CA LYS A 107 -2.24 2.81 16.13
C LYS A 107 -3.07 3.50 17.21
N ALA A 108 -4.34 3.79 16.95
CA ALA A 108 -5.23 4.35 17.97
C ALA A 108 -5.37 3.39 19.17
N ALA A 109 -5.58 2.09 18.91
CA ALA A 109 -5.66 1.06 19.95
C ALA A 109 -4.35 0.94 20.75
N ALA A 110 -3.20 0.94 20.07
CA ALA A 110 -1.89 0.88 20.71
C ALA A 110 -1.62 2.11 21.60
N MET A 111 -2.10 3.30 21.19
CA MET A 111 -1.98 4.51 21.98
C MET A 111 -2.92 4.53 23.20
N SER A 112 -4.10 3.91 23.09
CA SER A 112 -5.07 3.81 24.20
C SER A 112 -4.83 2.61 25.14
N ALA A 113 -4.01 1.64 24.75
CA ALA A 113 -3.78 0.41 25.51
C ALA A 113 -3.33 0.70 26.95
N MET A 114 -4.00 0.13 27.95
CA MET A 114 -3.65 0.27 29.36
C MET A 114 -2.78 -0.90 29.86
N THR A 115 -2.75 -2.01 29.10
CA THR A 115 -2.04 -3.24 29.43
C THR A 115 -1.15 -3.73 28.27
N LEU A 116 -0.12 -4.50 28.61
CA LEU A 116 0.75 -5.09 27.59
C LEU A 116 -0.03 -5.98 26.62
N ALA A 117 -1.01 -6.74 27.12
CA ALA A 117 -1.87 -7.59 26.29
C ALA A 117 -2.70 -6.79 25.28
N GLU A 118 -3.23 -5.63 25.65
CA GLU A 118 -3.94 -4.74 24.72
C GLU A 118 -3.00 -4.15 23.66
N LEU A 119 -1.76 -3.82 24.04
CA LEU A 119 -0.75 -3.33 23.10
C LEU A 119 -0.37 -4.43 22.09
N GLU A 120 -0.09 -5.64 22.57
CA GLU A 120 0.22 -6.80 21.74
C GLU A 120 -0.95 -7.15 20.80
N ALA A 121 -2.19 -7.06 21.28
CA ALA A 121 -3.38 -7.26 20.45
C ALA A 121 -3.51 -6.21 19.34
N ALA A 122 -3.17 -4.94 19.62
CA ALA A 122 -3.15 -3.88 18.61
C ALA A 122 -2.06 -4.12 17.55
N GLU A 123 -0.89 -4.60 17.95
CA GLU A 123 0.21 -4.94 17.03
C GLU A 123 -0.08 -6.14 16.13
N ALA A 124 -0.80 -7.14 16.67
CA ALA A 124 -1.15 -8.36 15.96
C ALA A 124 -2.36 -8.22 15.02
N ALA A 125 -2.99 -7.03 14.96
CA ALA A 125 -4.14 -6.80 14.11
C ALA A 125 -3.79 -7.01 12.62
N PRO A 126 -4.58 -7.80 11.87
CA PRO A 126 -4.30 -8.04 10.47
C PRO A 126 -4.53 -6.78 9.62
N MET A 127 -3.65 -6.56 8.64
CA MET A 127 -3.72 -5.40 7.73
C MET A 127 -4.65 -5.62 6.51
N ILE A 128 -5.00 -6.88 6.24
CA ILE A 128 -5.93 -7.31 5.18
C ILE A 128 -6.93 -8.29 5.79
#